data_AF-A0AAW1Q1H1-F1
#
_entry.id   AF-A0AAW1Q1H1-F1
#
_cell.length_a   1.000
_cell.length_b   1.000
_cell.length_c   1.000
_cell.angle_alpha   90.00
_cell.angle_beta   90.00
_cell.angle_gamma   90.00
#
_symmetry.space_group_name_H-M   'P 1'
#
loop_
_entity.id
_entity.type
_entity.pdbx_description
1 polymer ?
#
loop_
_entity_poly.entity_id
_entity_poly.type
_entity_poly.pdbx_seq_one_letter_code
_entity_poly.pdbx_strand_id
1 'polypeptide(L)'
;MVKNHLRFRVTHVNPYTGLAWGEDPTIFAFDTFNEMRCPYSQLGLTGCPGPVKSWIDDIAAFIKSVDNSHLVTVGQEGFFDNSSALAVANPYGYKDYAVHGPHWAGYIGQDVESQHSSPNIDFIAIHLWPDDWLAPNLDFTARWLTAHMEPLHGDLFWRWDPTASDSSSTTIDSSDSTFNVPLKPSHAAATQQQPSHRLSSPIPPAAGHAVLYLNGAT
;
A
#
# COMPACT_ATOMS: atom_id res chain seq x y z
N MET A 1 -4.70 22.36 7.28
CA MET A 1 -5.55 21.51 8.17
C MET A 1 -4.99 20.09 8.28
N VAL A 2 -4.80 19.34 7.18
CA VAL A 2 -4.27 17.96 7.20
C VAL A 2 -2.91 17.85 7.91
N LYS A 3 -1.91 18.66 7.53
CA LYS A 3 -0.58 18.65 8.19
C LYS A 3 -0.62 18.90 9.70
N ASN A 4 -1.55 19.71 10.18
CA ASN A 4 -1.72 19.93 11.63
C ASN A 4 -2.26 18.68 12.32
N HIS A 5 -3.21 17.98 11.68
CA HIS A 5 -3.70 16.70 12.17
C HIS A 5 -2.60 15.65 12.21
N LEU A 6 -1.83 15.50 11.12
CA LEU A 6 -0.71 14.55 11.05
C LEU A 6 0.32 14.84 12.15
N ARG A 7 0.73 16.11 12.33
CA ARG A 7 1.63 16.51 13.42
C ARG A 7 1.05 16.13 14.78
N PHE A 8 -0.21 16.48 15.04
CA PHE A 8 -0.89 16.15 16.29
C PHE A 8 -0.87 14.64 16.58
N ARG A 9 -1.08 13.79 15.57
CA ARG A 9 -1.04 12.32 15.72
C ARG A 9 0.37 11.80 15.94
N VAL A 10 1.33 12.19 15.10
CA VAL A 10 2.72 11.72 15.20
C VAL A 10 3.36 12.13 16.53
N THR A 11 3.05 13.33 17.02
CA THR A 11 3.56 13.79 18.33
C THR A 11 2.68 13.39 19.51
N HIS A 12 1.63 12.57 19.30
CA HIS A 12 0.78 12.11 20.39
C HIS A 12 1.53 11.10 21.25
N VAL A 13 1.63 11.38 22.54
CA VAL A 13 2.21 10.46 23.53
C VAL A 13 1.14 9.47 23.97
N ASN A 14 1.39 8.19 23.71
CA ASN A 14 0.54 7.11 24.19
C ASN A 14 0.61 7.07 25.74
N PRO A 15 -0.52 7.22 26.46
CA PRO A 15 -0.51 7.30 27.92
C PRO A 15 -0.13 5.98 28.60
N TYR A 16 -0.14 4.86 27.88
CA TYR A 16 0.18 3.54 28.44
C TYR A 16 1.67 3.19 28.30
N THR A 17 2.34 3.67 27.25
CA THR A 17 3.77 3.38 26.99
C THR A 17 4.66 4.58 27.30
N GLY A 18 4.11 5.79 27.31
CA GLY A 18 4.86 7.04 27.45
C GLY A 18 5.63 7.46 26.20
N LEU A 19 5.51 6.73 25.09
CA LEU A 19 6.18 7.03 23.83
C LEU A 19 5.29 7.88 22.93
N ALA A 20 5.87 8.87 22.25
CA ALA A 20 5.21 9.50 21.11
C ALA A 20 5.06 8.48 19.98
N TRP A 21 4.03 8.61 19.15
CA TRP A 21 3.85 7.73 18.00
C TRP A 21 5.07 7.72 17.08
N GLY A 22 5.68 8.87 16.84
CA GLY A 22 6.92 8.96 16.04
C GLY A 22 8.16 8.35 16.69
N GLU A 23 8.06 7.87 17.94
CA GLU A 23 9.13 7.23 18.71
C GLU A 23 8.80 5.76 19.07
N ASP A 24 7.61 5.27 18.74
CA ASP A 24 7.13 3.94 19.15
C ASP A 24 7.46 2.88 18.09
N PRO A 25 8.48 2.01 18.30
CA PRO A 25 8.93 1.04 17.31
C PRO A 25 7.90 -0.08 17.04
N THR A 26 6.78 -0.10 17.78
CA THR A 26 5.64 -0.99 17.49
C THR A 26 4.91 -0.55 16.22
N ILE A 27 4.95 0.73 15.89
CA ILE A 27 4.41 1.25 14.64
C ILE A 27 5.41 0.90 13.54
N PHE A 28 4.92 0.31 12.45
CA PHE A 28 5.77 -0.06 11.32
C PHE A 28 5.93 1.09 10.33
N ALA A 29 4.81 1.69 9.94
CA ALA A 29 4.74 2.70 8.89
C ALA A 29 3.51 3.61 9.03
N PHE A 30 3.53 4.72 8.29
CA PHE A 30 2.37 5.58 8.06
C PHE A 30 1.97 5.62 6.58
N ASP A 31 0.68 5.48 6.32
CA ASP A 31 0.10 5.76 5.01
C ASP A 31 -0.18 7.25 4.88
N THR A 32 0.09 7.83 3.70
CA THR A 32 -0.35 9.21 3.43
C THR A 32 -1.87 9.30 3.40
N PHE A 33 -2.56 8.33 2.79
CA PHE A 33 -4.01 8.28 2.70
C PHE A 33 -4.51 6.90 2.27
N ASN A 34 -5.62 6.43 2.84
CA ASN A 34 -6.27 5.18 2.41
C ASN A 34 -6.99 5.35 1.06
N GLU A 35 -6.56 4.61 0.05
CA GLU A 35 -7.22 4.47 -1.26
C GLU A 35 -7.55 5.83 -1.90
N MET A 36 -6.60 6.76 -1.90
CA MET A 36 -6.82 8.08 -2.49
C MET A 36 -7.21 7.94 -3.96
N ARG A 37 -8.32 8.57 -4.35
CA ARG A 37 -8.81 8.63 -5.73
C ARG A 37 -9.13 10.07 -6.12
N CYS A 38 -8.87 10.39 -7.38
CA CYS A 38 -9.29 11.58 -8.10
C CYS A 38 -10.05 11.17 -9.38
N PRO A 39 -11.34 10.79 -9.28
CA PRO A 39 -12.14 10.34 -10.44
C PRO A 39 -12.56 11.54 -11.28
N TYR A 40 -11.64 12.00 -12.12
CA TYR A 40 -11.75 13.26 -12.84
C TYR A 40 -12.91 13.27 -13.85
N SER A 41 -13.26 12.12 -14.43
CA SER A 41 -14.43 11.95 -15.31
C SER A 41 -15.77 12.02 -14.58
N GLN A 42 -15.82 11.66 -13.29
CA GLN A 42 -17.05 11.66 -12.49
C GLN A 42 -17.27 12.98 -11.72
N LEU A 43 -16.17 13.67 -11.37
CA LEU A 43 -16.21 14.90 -10.58
C LEU A 43 -16.00 16.17 -11.41
N GLY A 44 -15.82 16.05 -12.72
CA GLY A 44 -15.52 17.20 -13.60
C GLY A 44 -14.18 17.88 -13.29
N LEU A 45 -13.28 17.14 -12.64
CA LEU A 45 -11.91 17.59 -12.38
C LEU A 45 -11.07 17.37 -13.64
N THR A 46 -10.00 18.14 -13.79
CA THR A 46 -9.00 17.94 -14.85
C THR A 46 -7.61 17.92 -14.21
N GLY A 47 -6.67 17.16 -14.79
CA GLY A 47 -5.26 17.20 -14.40
C GLY A 47 -4.73 16.03 -13.56
N CYS A 48 -5.56 15.09 -13.12
CA CYS A 48 -5.07 13.86 -12.46
C CYS A 48 -4.37 12.93 -13.47
N PRO A 49 -3.32 12.18 -13.05
CA PRO A 49 -2.86 11.91 -11.67
C PRO A 49 -1.96 12.99 -11.03
N GLY A 50 -1.61 14.07 -11.74
CA GLY A 50 -0.61 15.06 -11.31
C GLY A 50 -0.84 15.70 -9.92
N PRO A 51 -2.02 16.28 -9.62
CA PRO A 51 -2.33 16.82 -8.31
C PRO A 51 -2.26 15.78 -7.17
N VAL A 52 -2.63 14.52 -7.44
CA VAL A 52 -2.53 13.44 -6.45
C VAL A 52 -1.06 13.17 -6.12
N LYS A 53 -0.21 13.06 -7.14
CA LYS A 53 1.24 12.92 -6.95
C LYS A 53 1.83 14.11 -6.17
N SER A 54 1.48 15.34 -6.53
CA SER A 54 1.98 16.53 -5.83
C SER A 54 1.54 16.57 -4.36
N TRP A 55 0.34 16.07 -4.06
CA TRP A 55 -0.14 15.96 -2.68
C TRP A 55 0.62 14.88 -1.91
N ILE A 56 0.86 13.72 -2.51
CA ILE A 56 1.65 12.63 -1.92
C ILE A 56 3.07 13.12 -1.60
N ASP A 57 3.74 13.77 -2.56
CA ASP A 57 5.09 14.32 -2.37
C ASP A 57 5.13 15.32 -1.20
N ASP A 58 4.12 16.19 -1.08
CA ASP A 58 4.03 17.20 -0.01
C ASP A 58 3.74 16.60 1.37
N ILE A 59 2.88 15.58 1.44
CA ILE A 59 2.50 14.92 2.69
C ILE A 59 3.57 13.94 3.16
N ALA A 60 4.16 13.15 2.28
CA ALA A 60 5.25 12.23 2.62
C ALA A 60 6.47 13.00 3.14
N ALA A 61 6.88 14.08 2.46
CA ALA A 61 7.96 14.95 2.93
C ALA A 61 7.64 15.57 4.30
N PHE A 62 6.37 15.95 4.52
CA PHE A 62 5.95 16.49 5.81
C PHE A 62 6.01 15.44 6.93
N ILE A 63 5.53 14.21 6.70
CA ILE A 63 5.61 13.12 7.67
C ILE A 63 7.08 12.87 8.02
N LYS A 64 7.96 12.72 7.02
CA LYS A 64 9.42 12.56 7.23
C LYS A 64 10.05 13.72 8.02
N SER A 65 9.52 14.94 7.89
CA SER A 65 10.01 16.10 8.65
C SER A 65 9.61 16.11 10.14
N VAL A 66 8.57 15.34 10.52
CA VAL A 66 8.09 15.22 11.90
C VAL A 66 8.43 13.88 12.54
N ASP A 67 8.71 12.87 11.72
CA ASP A 67 9.08 11.51 12.09
C ASP A 67 10.15 10.99 11.13
N ASN A 68 11.35 10.75 11.66
CA ASN A 68 12.48 10.23 10.88
C ASN A 68 12.79 8.76 11.22
N SER A 69 11.88 8.06 11.90
CA SER A 69 12.04 6.69 12.38
C SER A 69 11.17 5.71 11.60
N HIS A 70 9.93 6.08 11.26
CA HIS A 70 8.98 5.19 10.60
C HIS A 70 9.05 5.25 9.07
N LEU A 71 8.63 4.15 8.45
CA LEU A 71 8.43 4.09 7.02
C LEU A 71 7.16 4.84 6.62
N VAL A 72 7.10 5.28 5.37
CA VAL A 72 5.97 5.99 4.78
C VAL A 72 5.62 5.34 3.45
N THR A 73 4.34 5.08 3.24
CA THR A 73 3.80 4.64 1.94
C THR A 73 2.61 5.48 1.54
N VAL A 74 2.11 5.29 0.34
CA VAL A 74 0.97 6.04 -0.16
C VAL A 74 -0.32 5.57 0.52
N GLY A 75 -0.55 4.25 0.57
CA GLY A 75 -1.81 3.63 1.01
C GLY A 75 -2.85 3.53 -0.11
N GLN A 76 -2.43 3.60 -1.38
CA GLN A 76 -3.33 3.51 -2.53
C GLN A 76 -3.65 2.06 -2.91
N GLU A 77 -4.60 1.89 -3.82
CA GLU A 77 -4.97 0.54 -4.27
C GLU A 77 -3.96 -0.04 -5.23
N GLY A 78 -3.27 0.82 -6.00
CA GLY A 78 -2.19 0.41 -6.90
C GLY A 78 -2.57 0.51 -8.38
N PHE A 79 -3.63 1.22 -8.76
CA PHE A 79 -3.98 1.27 -10.18
C PHE A 79 -2.92 1.97 -11.02
N PHE A 80 -2.74 1.45 -12.22
CA PHE A 80 -1.91 2.04 -13.25
C PHE A 80 -2.70 3.11 -14.01
N ASP A 81 -2.07 4.25 -14.30
CA ASP A 81 -2.63 5.25 -15.21
C ASP A 81 -2.80 4.66 -16.61
N ASN A 82 -3.75 5.19 -17.40
CA ASN A 82 -4.00 4.73 -18.77
C ASN A 82 -2.79 4.85 -19.71
N SER A 83 -1.79 5.69 -19.38
CA SER A 83 -0.54 5.81 -20.13
C SER A 83 0.49 4.73 -19.81
N SER A 84 0.32 3.98 -18.72
CA SER A 84 1.23 2.91 -18.32
C SER A 84 1.13 1.70 -19.25
N ALA A 85 2.27 1.07 -19.55
CA ALA A 85 2.31 -0.22 -20.25
C ALA A 85 1.62 -1.34 -19.43
N LEU A 86 1.52 -1.17 -18.12
CA LEU A 86 0.93 -2.10 -17.18
C LEU A 86 -0.56 -1.82 -16.92
N ALA A 87 -1.15 -0.80 -17.56
CA ALA A 87 -2.59 -0.52 -17.48
C ALA A 87 -3.46 -1.73 -17.87
N VAL A 88 -2.93 -2.65 -18.66
CA VAL A 88 -3.57 -3.93 -18.98
C VAL A 88 -3.75 -4.84 -17.76
N ALA A 89 -3.06 -4.59 -16.64
CA ALA A 89 -3.17 -5.30 -15.37
C ALA A 89 -4.33 -4.82 -14.50
N ASN A 90 -4.85 -3.61 -14.74
CA ASN A 90 -6.04 -3.11 -14.06
C ASN A 90 -7.26 -4.05 -14.26
N PRO A 91 -8.28 -3.97 -13.38
CA PRO A 91 -9.55 -4.65 -13.59
C PRO A 91 -10.08 -4.42 -15.01
N TYR A 92 -10.46 -5.50 -15.69
CA TYR A 92 -10.96 -5.51 -17.07
C TYR A 92 -10.00 -5.09 -18.19
N GLY A 93 -8.72 -4.80 -17.88
CA GLY A 93 -7.67 -4.50 -18.87
C GLY A 93 -8.03 -3.35 -19.83
N TYR A 94 -7.31 -3.21 -20.95
CA TYR A 94 -7.58 -2.17 -21.98
C TYR A 94 -8.49 -2.65 -23.12
N LYS A 95 -8.80 -3.96 -23.19
CA LYS A 95 -9.31 -4.60 -24.41
C LYS A 95 -10.80 -4.91 -24.44
N ASP A 96 -11.55 -4.68 -23.36
CA ASP A 96 -12.90 -5.25 -23.25
C ASP A 96 -14.01 -4.25 -22.87
N TYR A 97 -13.93 -3.02 -23.37
CA TYR A 97 -15.00 -2.02 -23.19
C TYR A 97 -16.38 -2.56 -23.66
N ALA A 98 -16.38 -3.39 -24.71
CA ALA A 98 -17.60 -3.94 -25.29
C ALA A 98 -18.26 -5.04 -24.43
N VAL A 99 -17.53 -5.67 -23.51
CA VAL A 99 -17.99 -6.84 -22.76
C VAL A 99 -18.13 -6.56 -21.25
N HIS A 100 -17.28 -5.70 -20.67
CA HIS A 100 -17.13 -5.59 -19.21
C HIS A 100 -17.35 -4.20 -18.60
N GLY A 101 -17.70 -3.19 -19.40
CA GLY A 101 -17.95 -1.83 -18.90
C GLY A 101 -16.67 -0.99 -18.74
N PRO A 102 -16.76 0.19 -18.11
CA PRO A 102 -15.75 1.23 -18.25
C PRO A 102 -14.41 0.85 -17.61
N HIS A 103 -13.30 1.21 -18.28
CA HIS A 103 -11.90 1.14 -17.81
C HIS A 103 -11.60 2.04 -16.60
N TRP A 104 -12.50 2.08 -15.63
CA TRP A 104 -12.59 3.10 -14.58
C TRP A 104 -11.30 3.22 -13.77
N ALA A 105 -10.57 2.13 -13.56
CA ALA A 105 -9.34 2.08 -12.77
C ALA A 105 -8.25 3.04 -13.30
N GLY A 106 -8.13 3.21 -14.62
CA GLY A 106 -7.20 4.19 -15.20
C GLY A 106 -7.67 5.64 -15.14
N TYR A 107 -8.92 5.89 -14.70
CA TYR A 107 -9.54 7.22 -14.64
C TYR A 107 -9.77 7.73 -13.22
N ILE A 108 -9.33 6.99 -12.20
CA ILE A 108 -9.46 7.41 -10.80
C ILE A 108 -8.24 8.16 -10.27
N GLY A 109 -7.29 8.54 -11.14
CA GLY A 109 -6.17 9.40 -10.77
C GLY A 109 -5.12 8.76 -9.88
N GLN A 110 -5.10 7.43 -9.79
CA GLN A 110 -3.98 6.66 -9.28
C GLN A 110 -3.00 6.39 -10.42
N ASP A 111 -1.72 6.42 -10.07
CA ASP A 111 -0.60 6.07 -10.94
C ASP A 111 0.49 5.50 -10.03
N VAL A 112 0.39 4.21 -9.76
CA VAL A 112 1.25 3.52 -8.79
C VAL A 112 2.74 3.74 -9.06
N GLU A 113 3.13 3.82 -10.33
CA GLU A 113 4.53 4.02 -10.75
C GLU A 113 5.03 5.42 -10.37
N SER A 114 4.33 6.48 -10.78
CA SER A 114 4.80 7.85 -10.52
C SER A 114 4.58 8.32 -9.07
N GLN A 115 3.57 7.77 -8.40
CA GLN A 115 3.21 8.17 -7.04
C GLN A 115 4.11 7.52 -5.98
N HIS A 116 4.64 6.33 -6.24
CA HIS A 116 5.65 5.70 -5.39
C HIS A 116 7.09 6.04 -5.77
N SER A 117 7.33 6.75 -6.88
CA SER A 117 8.67 7.26 -7.24
C SER A 117 9.15 8.44 -6.38
N SER A 118 8.39 8.82 -5.34
CA SER A 118 8.75 9.90 -4.43
C SER A 118 9.92 9.48 -3.55
N PRO A 119 10.94 10.34 -3.32
CA PRO A 119 12.06 9.99 -2.43
C PRO A 119 11.67 9.87 -0.95
N ASN A 120 10.43 10.23 -0.59
CA ASN A 120 9.90 10.14 0.78
C ASN A 120 8.93 8.97 0.98
N ILE A 121 8.79 8.11 -0.03
CA ILE A 121 8.00 6.88 0.01
C ILE A 121 8.98 5.71 0.05
N ASP A 122 8.85 4.85 1.06
CA ASP A 122 9.83 3.80 1.33
C ASP A 122 9.43 2.45 0.75
N PHE A 123 8.13 2.21 0.56
CA PHE A 123 7.60 0.96 0.02
C PHE A 123 6.26 1.18 -0.68
N ILE A 124 5.85 0.19 -1.47
CA ILE A 124 4.57 0.20 -2.17
C ILE A 124 3.57 -0.62 -1.39
N ALA A 125 2.40 -0.06 -1.14
CA ALA A 125 1.24 -0.79 -0.67
C ALA A 125 0.18 -0.83 -1.78
N ILE A 126 -0.40 -2.01 -2.02
CA ILE A 126 -1.51 -2.22 -2.95
C ILE A 126 -2.67 -2.90 -2.24
N HIS A 127 -3.86 -2.69 -2.76
CA HIS A 127 -5.05 -3.39 -2.34
C HIS A 127 -5.43 -4.41 -3.42
N LEU A 128 -6.28 -5.37 -3.05
CA LEU A 128 -6.81 -6.33 -4.00
C LEU A 128 -8.24 -6.67 -3.58
N TRP A 129 -9.21 -6.16 -4.35
CA TRP A 129 -10.64 -6.36 -4.11
C TRP A 129 -11.34 -6.94 -5.35
N PRO A 130 -11.10 -8.21 -5.73
CA PRO A 130 -11.58 -8.77 -6.99
C PRO A 130 -13.11 -8.75 -7.10
N ASP A 131 -13.82 -9.01 -5.99
CA ASP A 131 -15.29 -8.98 -5.95
C ASP A 131 -15.83 -7.56 -6.17
N ASP A 132 -15.30 -6.57 -5.45
CA ASP A 132 -15.74 -5.17 -5.55
C ASP A 132 -15.38 -4.54 -6.89
N TRP A 133 -14.24 -4.94 -7.46
CA TRP A 133 -13.82 -4.52 -8.78
C TRP A 133 -14.49 -5.32 -9.90
N LEU A 134 -15.39 -6.24 -9.54
CA LEU A 134 -16.14 -7.11 -10.45
C LEU A 134 -15.25 -8.00 -11.34
N ALA A 135 -14.02 -8.27 -10.89
CA ALA A 135 -13.07 -9.18 -11.53
C ALA A 135 -12.72 -10.39 -10.62
N PRO A 136 -13.71 -11.19 -10.13
CA PRO A 136 -13.51 -12.22 -9.10
C PRO A 136 -12.91 -13.52 -9.66
N ASN A 137 -11.84 -13.43 -10.46
CA ASN A 137 -11.17 -14.59 -11.03
C ASN A 137 -9.66 -14.61 -10.72
N LEU A 138 -9.11 -15.82 -10.59
CA LEU A 138 -7.71 -16.02 -10.21
C LEU A 138 -6.73 -15.51 -11.27
N ASP A 139 -7.11 -15.52 -12.56
CA ASP A 139 -6.26 -15.00 -13.63
C ASP A 139 -6.04 -13.48 -13.47
N PHE A 140 -7.07 -12.74 -13.04
CA PHE A 140 -6.94 -11.34 -12.66
C PHE A 140 -6.01 -11.18 -11.45
N THR A 141 -6.25 -11.93 -10.37
CA THR A 141 -5.41 -11.85 -9.16
C THR A 141 -3.94 -12.11 -9.47
N ALA A 142 -3.64 -13.17 -10.23
CA ALA A 142 -2.27 -13.50 -10.62
C ALA A 142 -1.63 -12.38 -11.46
N ARG A 143 -2.34 -11.90 -12.48
CA ARG A 143 -1.86 -10.79 -13.33
C ARG A 143 -1.64 -9.50 -12.53
N TRP A 144 -2.53 -9.18 -11.58
CA TRP A 144 -2.43 -8.01 -10.72
C TRP A 144 -1.16 -8.09 -9.87
N LEU A 145 -0.94 -9.21 -9.19
CA LEU A 145 0.26 -9.41 -8.36
C LEU A 145 1.54 -9.37 -9.20
N THR A 146 1.61 -10.10 -10.31
CA THR A 146 2.79 -10.10 -11.19
C THR A 146 3.12 -8.70 -11.71
N ALA A 147 2.11 -7.92 -12.13
CA ALA A 147 2.32 -6.57 -12.65
C ALA A 147 2.85 -5.58 -11.59
N HIS A 148 2.62 -5.83 -10.31
CA HIS A 148 3.14 -4.99 -9.22
C HIS A 148 4.50 -5.46 -8.69
N MET A 149 4.84 -6.73 -8.89
CA MET A 149 6.12 -7.30 -8.43
C MET A 149 7.29 -6.99 -9.37
N GLU A 150 7.09 -7.10 -10.68
CA GLU A 150 8.16 -7.00 -11.69
C GLU A 150 8.72 -5.57 -11.92
N PRO A 151 7.90 -4.50 -12.03
CA PRO A 151 8.36 -3.22 -12.58
C PRO A 151 8.78 -2.19 -11.53
N LEU A 152 8.38 -2.38 -10.27
CA LEU A 152 8.45 -1.33 -9.27
C LEU A 152 9.71 -1.38 -8.38
N HIS A 153 10.53 -2.44 -8.46
CA HIS A 153 11.85 -2.58 -7.81
C HIS A 153 11.94 -2.24 -6.30
N GLY A 154 10.81 -2.04 -5.61
CA GLY A 154 10.71 -1.72 -4.20
C GLY A 154 9.96 -2.79 -3.41
N ASP A 155 10.01 -2.70 -2.07
CA ASP A 155 9.31 -3.61 -1.19
C ASP A 155 7.78 -3.48 -1.37
N LEU A 156 7.07 -4.59 -1.54
CA LEU A 156 5.64 -4.64 -1.88
C LEU A 156 4.79 -5.19 -0.73
N PHE A 157 3.86 -4.39 -0.26
CA PHE A 157 2.89 -4.74 0.76
C PHE A 157 1.54 -4.88 0.08
N TRP A 158 0.77 -5.91 0.42
CA TRP A 158 -0.58 -6.03 -0.10
C TRP A 158 -1.58 -6.31 1.01
N ARG A 159 -2.72 -5.64 0.91
CA ARG A 159 -3.83 -5.78 1.84
C ARG A 159 -4.93 -6.62 1.21
N TRP A 160 -5.22 -7.77 1.82
CA TRP A 160 -6.34 -8.64 1.47
C TRP A 160 -7.42 -8.53 2.52
N ASP A 161 -8.67 -8.41 2.10
CA ASP A 161 -9.80 -8.50 3.01
C ASP A 161 -10.92 -9.27 2.30
N PRO A 162 -11.01 -10.59 2.55
CA PRO A 162 -12.02 -11.42 1.92
C PRO A 162 -13.35 -11.18 2.61
N THR A 163 -14.33 -10.63 1.88
CA THR A 163 -15.74 -10.65 2.31
C THR A 163 -16.47 -11.93 1.87
N ALA A 164 -15.85 -12.79 1.06
CA ALA A 164 -16.44 -14.05 0.61
C ALA A 164 -16.05 -15.22 1.54
N SER A 165 -17.06 -15.77 2.22
CA SER A 165 -16.97 -16.94 3.09
C SER A 165 -16.81 -18.27 2.33
N ASP A 166 -16.06 -18.32 1.23
CA ASP A 166 -15.94 -19.55 0.45
C ASP A 166 -14.74 -20.40 0.87
N SER A 167 -15.06 -21.63 1.27
CA SER A 167 -14.22 -22.61 1.96
C SER A 167 -13.20 -23.33 1.08
N SER A 168 -12.89 -22.83 -0.11
CA SER A 168 -11.85 -23.41 -0.96
C SER A 168 -10.48 -22.94 -0.47
N SER A 169 -9.79 -23.81 0.27
CA SER A 169 -8.45 -23.58 0.78
C SER A 169 -7.46 -23.31 -0.37
N THR A 170 -7.19 -22.04 -0.65
CA THR A 170 -6.13 -21.65 -1.57
C THR A 170 -4.82 -21.56 -0.78
N THR A 171 -4.01 -22.61 -0.84
CA THR A 171 -2.61 -22.54 -0.44
C THR A 171 -1.85 -21.72 -1.48
N ILE A 172 -1.48 -20.50 -1.13
CA ILE A 172 -0.45 -19.75 -1.85
C ILE A 172 0.88 -20.47 -1.57
N ASP A 173 1.54 -20.93 -2.63
CA ASP A 173 2.85 -21.54 -2.53
C ASP A 173 3.88 -20.46 -2.14
N SER A 174 4.23 -20.43 -0.86
CA SER A 174 5.23 -19.51 -0.29
C SER A 174 6.67 -19.96 -0.58
N SER A 175 6.89 -20.99 -1.40
CA SER A 175 8.25 -21.50 -1.67
C SER A 175 9.07 -20.58 -2.58
N ASP A 176 8.44 -19.67 -3.32
CA ASP A 176 9.14 -18.61 -4.09
C ASP A 176 9.36 -17.34 -3.25
N SER A 177 8.91 -17.34 -2.00
CA SER A 177 9.20 -16.29 -1.02
C SER A 177 10.56 -16.50 -0.37
N THR A 178 11.60 -16.99 -1.06
CA THR A 178 12.90 -17.25 -0.40
C THR A 178 13.59 -15.95 0.02
N PHE A 179 13.22 -15.50 1.22
CA PHE A 179 13.83 -14.47 2.03
C PHE A 179 15.26 -14.89 2.37
N ASN A 180 16.25 -14.35 1.66
CA ASN A 180 17.65 -14.53 2.05
C ASN A 180 18.55 -13.35 1.65
N VAL A 181 18.02 -12.11 1.71
CA VAL A 181 18.85 -10.91 1.64
C VAL A 181 18.86 -10.25 3.03
N PRO A 182 20.03 -10.21 3.71
CA PRO A 182 20.15 -9.48 4.97
C PRO A 182 19.76 -8.01 4.79
N LEU A 183 18.91 -7.49 5.67
CA LEU A 183 18.72 -6.05 5.85
C LEU A 183 20.11 -5.43 6.04
N LYS A 184 20.58 -4.60 5.10
CA LYS A 184 21.78 -3.81 5.34
C LYS A 184 21.43 -2.79 6.44
N PRO A 185 22.09 -2.84 7.60
CA PRO A 185 21.82 -1.92 8.67
C PRO A 185 22.44 -0.58 8.29
N SER A 186 21.65 0.33 7.74
CA SER A 186 22.03 1.74 7.79
C SER A 186 21.24 2.52 8.83
N HIS A 187 20.03 2.12 9.26
CA HIS A 187 19.26 2.95 10.21
C HIS A 187 18.37 2.24 11.25
N ALA A 188 18.40 0.91 11.40
CA ALA A 188 17.63 0.23 12.45
C ALA A 188 18.54 -0.34 13.55
N ALA A 189 18.78 0.44 14.60
CA ALA A 189 19.31 -0.07 15.86
C ALA A 189 18.16 -0.30 16.84
N ALA A 190 17.53 -1.48 16.79
CA ALA A 190 16.58 -1.91 17.80
C ALA A 190 17.14 -3.15 18.51
N THR A 191 17.69 -2.92 19.70
CA THR A 191 18.18 -3.97 20.60
C THR A 191 16.99 -4.77 21.11
N GLN A 192 16.93 -6.07 20.79
CA GLN A 192 15.90 -6.97 21.30
C GLN A 192 16.00 -7.09 22.83
N GLN A 193 15.00 -6.57 23.55
CA GLN A 193 14.61 -7.09 24.86
C GLN A 193 13.09 -7.29 24.86
N GLN A 194 12.66 -8.55 24.84
CA GLN A 194 11.26 -8.91 25.07
C GLN A 194 10.96 -8.95 26.57
N PRO A 195 9.86 -8.35 27.04
CA PRO A 195 9.16 -8.82 28.22
C PRO A 195 7.91 -9.62 27.83
N SER A 196 7.74 -10.78 28.45
CA SER A 196 6.62 -11.68 28.26
C SER A 196 5.37 -11.19 29.01
N HIS A 197 4.33 -10.77 28.29
CA HIS A 197 2.97 -10.68 28.84
C HIS A 197 1.95 -11.22 27.84
N ARG A 198 1.28 -12.32 28.20
CA ARG A 198 0.14 -12.90 27.46
C ARG A 198 -1.11 -12.06 27.71
N LEU A 199 -1.73 -11.56 26.65
CA LEU A 199 -3.11 -11.08 26.69
C LEU A 199 -4.06 -12.23 26.31
N SER A 200 -4.99 -12.53 27.21
CA SER A 200 -6.02 -13.56 27.06
C SER A 200 -7.35 -12.90 26.66
N SER A 201 -7.60 -12.75 25.35
CA SER A 201 -8.93 -12.47 24.80
C SER A 201 -8.94 -12.85 23.30
N PRO A 202 -10.03 -13.44 22.78
CA PRO A 202 -10.14 -13.75 21.37
C PRO A 202 -10.31 -12.47 20.55
N ILE A 203 -9.35 -12.21 19.66
CA ILE A 203 -9.40 -11.12 18.67
C ILE A 203 -10.39 -11.55 17.57
N PRO A 204 -11.35 -10.72 17.13
CA PRO A 204 -12.20 -11.02 15.98
C PRO A 204 -11.35 -11.21 14.71
N PRO A 205 -11.84 -11.87 13.64
CA PRO A 205 -11.06 -12.03 12.42
C PRO A 205 -10.69 -10.64 11.88
N ALA A 206 -9.43 -10.27 12.05
CA ALA A 206 -8.87 -9.07 11.47
C ALA A 206 -8.59 -9.34 9.98
N ALA A 207 -8.82 -8.33 9.14
CA ALA A 207 -8.34 -8.31 7.76
C ALA A 207 -6.86 -8.75 7.72
N GLY A 208 -6.55 -9.69 6.82
CA GLY A 208 -5.20 -10.24 6.70
C GLY A 208 -4.30 -9.27 5.95
N HIS A 209 -3.29 -8.73 6.62
CA HIS A 209 -2.21 -8.00 5.95
C HIS A 209 -1.10 -8.98 5.61
N ALA A 210 -0.70 -9.04 4.34
CA ALA A 210 0.42 -9.85 3.90
C ALA A 210 1.53 -8.94 3.34
N VAL A 211 2.74 -9.18 3.82
CA VAL A 211 3.92 -8.35 3.54
C VAL A 211 4.88 -9.14 2.65
N LEU A 212 5.28 -8.59 1.50
CA LEU A 212 6.27 -9.19 0.61
C LEU A 212 7.43 -8.22 0.34
N TYR A 213 8.54 -8.42 1.05
CA TYR A 213 9.77 -7.67 0.78
C TYR A 213 10.42 -8.13 -0.53
N LEU A 214 10.74 -7.19 -1.42
CA LEU A 214 11.46 -7.42 -2.67
C LEU A 214 12.59 -6.38 -2.75
N ASN A 215 13.76 -6.79 -2.28
CA ASN A 215 14.95 -5.94 -2.33
C ASN A 215 15.54 -5.95 -3.76
N GLY A 216 15.20 -4.93 -4.56
CA GLY A 216 15.82 -4.68 -5.85
C GLY A 216 17.23 -4.10 -5.68
N ALA A 217 18.24 -4.95 -5.55
CA ALA A 217 19.63 -4.52 -5.63
C ALA A 217 20.04 -4.25 -7.09
N THR A 218 20.49 -3.04 -7.38
CA THR A 218 21.48 -2.76 -8.43
C THR A 218 22.77 -2.25 -7.79
#